data_AF-A0A8H7PMC7-F1
#
_entry.id   AF-A0A8H7PMC7-F1
#
_cell.length_a   1.000
_cell.length_b   1.000
_cell.length_c   1.000
_cell.angle_alpha   90.00
_cell.angle_beta   90.00
_cell.angle_gamma   90.00
#
_symmetry.space_group_name_H-M   'P 1'
#
loop_
_entity.id
_entity.type
_entity.pdbx_description
1 polymer ?
#
loop_
_entity_poly.entity_id
_entity_poly.type
_entity_poly.pdbx_seq_one_letter_code
_entity_poly.pdbx_strand_id
1 'polypeptide(L)'
;MTIFSEDLNTLSRLFAANKEPATQVDFNTFLEELKQYGVHNPAIPNELESLWKIASEWHLIADHYNVFGFNIYGPKTVLQTTKNVFGEEEIRQDWASDHGEDSCGGADWLCLAGYTEFDYIFMNFNSQSKLFGATRHMVNNCNDDREFTNAPFVEFVKHIKANIEKYKEDAEESA
;
A
#
# COMPACT_ATOMS: atom_id res chain seq x y z
N MET A 1 -20.82 -11.07 5.81
CA MET A 1 -20.13 -9.77 5.60
C MET A 1 -19.93 -9.12 6.98
N THR A 2 -19.26 -9.82 7.90
CA THR A 2 -19.27 -9.50 9.35
C THR A 2 -17.90 -9.70 10.00
N ILE A 3 -17.13 -10.70 9.58
CA ILE A 3 -15.78 -10.97 10.12
C ILE A 3 -14.79 -9.87 9.68
N PHE A 4 -14.81 -9.52 8.39
CA PHE A 4 -13.89 -8.53 7.83
C PHE A 4 -14.12 -7.11 8.38
N SER A 5 -15.36 -6.75 8.71
CA SER A 5 -15.66 -5.45 9.34
C SER A 5 -15.17 -5.34 10.78
N GLU A 6 -15.16 -6.45 11.54
CA GLU A 6 -14.59 -6.47 12.88
C GLU A 6 -13.06 -6.38 12.84
N ASP A 7 -12.43 -7.05 11.87
CA ASP A 7 -10.99 -7.00 11.66
C ASP A 7 -10.48 -5.60 11.32
N LEU A 8 -11.17 -4.87 10.44
CA LEU A 8 -10.78 -3.51 10.07
C LEU A 8 -11.00 -2.48 11.20
N ASN A 9 -12.06 -2.65 12.00
CA ASN A 9 -12.29 -1.81 13.18
C ASN A 9 -11.26 -2.09 14.29
N THR A 10 -10.78 -3.33 14.39
CA THR A 10 -9.64 -3.65 15.26
C THR A 10 -8.40 -2.95 14.74
N LEU A 11 -8.12 -3.05 13.44
CA LEU A 11 -6.97 -2.41 12.80
C LEU A 11 -6.95 -0.89 13.05
N SER A 12 -8.09 -0.19 12.94
CA SER A 12 -8.16 1.27 13.15
C SER A 12 -7.76 1.74 14.54
N ARG A 13 -7.94 0.90 15.55
CA ARG A 13 -7.48 1.15 16.93
C ARG A 13 -5.98 0.91 17.10
N LEU A 14 -5.35 0.24 16.15
CA LEU A 14 -3.92 -0.06 16.21
C LEU A 14 -3.05 1.08 15.64
N PHE A 15 -3.63 1.96 14.84
CA PHE A 15 -2.94 3.09 14.23
C PHE A 15 -3.03 4.35 15.10
N ALA A 16 -1.92 5.08 15.21
CA ALA A 16 -1.78 6.23 16.10
C ALA A 16 -2.38 7.52 15.53
N ALA A 17 -2.37 7.68 14.20
CA ALA A 17 -3.00 8.78 13.51
C ALA A 17 -3.65 8.32 12.21
N ASN A 18 -4.86 8.81 11.96
CA ASN A 18 -5.68 8.47 10.81
C ASN A 18 -6.21 9.77 10.18
N LYS A 19 -6.28 9.83 8.84
CA LYS A 19 -6.97 10.93 8.15
C LYS A 19 -8.45 10.63 7.94
N GLU A 20 -9.21 11.69 7.66
CA GLU A 20 -10.64 11.61 7.34
C GLU A 20 -10.93 10.49 6.31
N PRO A 21 -12.03 9.74 6.45
CA PRO A 21 -12.45 8.72 5.50
C PRO A 21 -12.42 9.19 4.04
N ALA A 22 -12.00 8.32 3.13
CA ALA A 22 -12.13 8.54 1.71
C ALA A 22 -13.60 8.46 1.28
N THR A 23 -13.95 9.35 0.36
CA THR A 23 -15.29 9.44 -0.23
C THR A 23 -15.37 8.70 -1.57
N GLN A 24 -16.58 8.48 -2.07
CA GLN A 24 -16.77 7.92 -3.42
C GLN A 24 -16.15 8.81 -4.51
N VAL A 25 -16.13 10.13 -4.29
CA VAL A 25 -15.45 11.06 -5.21
C VAL A 25 -13.96 10.78 -5.26
N ASP A 26 -13.33 10.54 -4.10
CA ASP A 26 -11.91 10.23 -4.02
C ASP A 26 -11.57 8.93 -4.76
N PHE A 27 -12.41 7.89 -4.64
CA PHE A 27 -12.22 6.62 -5.36
C PHE A 27 -12.37 6.80 -6.87
N ASN A 28 -13.37 7.55 -7.32
CA ASN A 28 -13.59 7.80 -8.74
C ASN A 28 -12.42 8.60 -9.33
N THR A 29 -11.96 9.64 -8.63
CA THR A 29 -10.79 10.43 -9.04
C THR A 29 -9.55 9.55 -9.13
N PHE A 30 -9.28 8.74 -8.10
CA PHE A 30 -8.15 7.83 -8.10
C PHE A 30 -8.17 6.86 -9.29
N LEU A 31 -9.31 6.23 -9.58
CA LEU A 31 -9.44 5.31 -10.72
C LEU A 31 -9.20 6.00 -12.07
N GLU A 32 -9.67 7.23 -12.25
CA GLU A 32 -9.39 8.00 -13.47
C GLU A 32 -7.90 8.38 -13.57
N GLU A 33 -7.26 8.76 -12.46
CA GLU A 33 -5.82 9.02 -12.41
C GLU A 33 -5.01 7.77 -12.74
N LEU A 34 -5.41 6.58 -12.26
CA LEU A 34 -4.76 5.31 -12.60
C LEU A 34 -4.85 5.01 -14.11
N LYS A 35 -6.00 5.26 -14.74
CA LYS A 35 -6.16 5.11 -16.20
C LYS A 35 -5.23 6.05 -16.96
N GLN A 36 -5.16 7.33 -16.53
CA GLN A 36 -4.30 8.32 -17.16
C GLN A 36 -2.82 8.01 -16.96
N TYR A 37 -2.46 7.40 -15.83
CA TYR A 37 -1.10 6.96 -15.53
C TYR A 37 -0.67 5.72 -16.34
N GLY A 38 -1.61 5.00 -16.93
CA GLY A 38 -1.32 3.81 -17.76
C GLY A 38 -1.52 2.47 -17.04
N VAL A 39 -2.20 2.44 -15.89
CA VAL A 39 -2.62 1.17 -15.27
C VAL A 39 -3.66 0.50 -16.15
N HIS A 40 -3.46 -0.78 -16.44
CA HIS A 40 -4.40 -1.57 -17.21
C HIS A 40 -5.59 -1.98 -16.34
N ASN A 41 -6.81 -1.82 -16.85
CA ASN A 41 -8.06 -2.21 -16.15
C ASN A 41 -8.08 -1.87 -14.65
N PRO A 42 -7.86 -0.59 -14.26
CA PRO A 42 -7.65 -0.23 -12.87
C PRO A 42 -8.89 -0.51 -12.03
N ALA A 43 -8.68 -1.11 -10.85
CA ALA A 43 -9.70 -1.31 -9.83
C ALA A 43 -9.10 -1.20 -8.42
N ILE A 44 -9.94 -0.95 -7.43
CA ILE A 44 -9.58 -0.97 -6.01
C ILE A 44 -10.04 -2.30 -5.42
N PRO A 45 -9.17 -3.09 -4.76
CA PRO A 45 -9.62 -4.25 -4.00
C PRO A 45 -10.65 -3.86 -2.94
N ASN A 46 -11.71 -4.64 -2.77
CA ASN A 46 -12.81 -4.32 -1.83
C ASN A 46 -12.30 -4.08 -0.40
N GLU A 47 -11.27 -4.82 -0.01
CA GLU A 47 -10.60 -4.73 1.28
C GLU A 47 -9.87 -3.38 1.46
N LEU A 48 -9.19 -2.89 0.41
CA LEU A 48 -8.53 -1.59 0.42
C LEU A 48 -9.55 -0.45 0.42
N GLU A 49 -10.62 -0.56 -0.38
CA GLU A 49 -11.70 0.43 -0.39
C GLU A 49 -12.36 0.53 1.00
N SER A 50 -12.59 -0.62 1.64
CA SER A 50 -13.14 -0.68 3.00
C SER A 50 -12.21 -0.04 4.04
N LEU A 51 -10.90 -0.28 3.92
CA LEU A 51 -9.89 0.35 4.75
C LEU A 51 -9.89 1.88 4.55
N TRP A 52 -9.91 2.35 3.31
CA TRP A 52 -9.96 3.78 3.00
C TRP A 52 -11.27 4.47 3.43
N LYS A 53 -12.39 3.74 3.48
CA LYS A 53 -13.67 4.24 4.04
C LYS A 53 -13.66 4.40 5.56
N ILE A 54 -12.71 3.78 6.26
CA ILE A 54 -12.54 3.97 7.71
C ILE A 54 -11.59 5.14 7.98
N ALA A 55 -10.47 5.19 7.24
CA ALA A 55 -9.55 6.31 7.24
C ALA A 55 -8.82 6.37 5.90
N SER A 56 -8.67 7.56 5.30
CA SER A 56 -8.02 7.66 3.99
C SER A 56 -6.52 7.41 4.05
N GLU A 57 -5.86 7.59 5.18
CA GLU A 57 -4.42 7.40 5.37
C GLU A 57 -4.17 6.92 6.80
N TRP A 58 -3.21 6.02 6.97
CA TRP A 58 -2.99 5.29 8.21
C TRP A 58 -1.52 5.39 8.64
N HIS A 59 -1.26 5.91 9.84
CA HIS A 59 0.07 6.07 10.41
C HIS A 59 0.25 5.28 11.72
N LEU A 60 1.19 4.33 11.76
CA LEU A 60 1.42 3.50 12.95
C LEU A 60 1.97 4.32 14.13
N ILE A 61 2.75 5.37 13.85
CA ILE A 61 3.35 6.26 14.86
C ILE A 61 2.85 7.68 14.62
N ALA A 62 2.43 8.38 15.68
CA ALA A 62 2.05 9.79 15.60
C ALA A 62 3.30 10.69 15.49
N ASP A 63 3.17 11.85 14.83
CA ASP A 63 4.22 12.88 14.72
C ASP A 63 5.56 12.45 14.10
N HIS A 64 5.56 11.46 13.21
CA HIS A 64 6.72 11.16 12.38
C HIS A 64 6.74 12.05 11.12
N TYR A 65 7.93 12.38 10.60
CA TYR A 65 8.11 13.17 9.35
C TYR A 65 7.67 12.41 8.07
N ASN A 66 6.71 11.49 8.15
CA ASN A 66 6.25 10.58 7.07
C ASN A 66 7.34 9.64 6.51
N VAL A 67 8.54 9.62 7.11
CA VAL A 67 9.70 8.84 6.66
C VAL A 67 10.08 7.69 7.59
N PHE A 68 9.47 7.58 8.77
CA PHE A 68 9.77 6.50 9.73
C PHE A 68 8.49 5.96 10.36
N GLY A 69 8.27 4.66 10.26
CA GLY A 69 7.06 3.99 10.73
C GLY A 69 6.21 3.47 9.57
N PHE A 70 5.35 2.50 9.87
CA PHE A 70 4.50 1.89 8.85
C PHE A 70 3.32 2.80 8.50
N ASN A 71 3.25 3.17 7.22
CA ASN A 71 2.26 4.11 6.67
C ASN A 71 1.53 3.48 5.50
N ILE A 72 0.19 3.50 5.50
CA ILE A 72 -0.63 3.15 4.33
C ILE A 72 -1.15 4.44 3.72
N TYR A 73 -0.76 4.70 2.47
CA TYR A 73 -1.11 5.91 1.74
C TYR A 73 -2.56 5.88 1.26
N GLY A 74 -3.12 7.08 1.09
CA GLY A 74 -4.49 7.25 0.66
C GLY A 74 -4.68 7.34 -0.84
N PRO A 75 -5.93 7.28 -1.31
CA PRO A 75 -6.24 7.34 -2.75
C PRO A 75 -5.73 8.63 -3.41
N LYS A 76 -5.60 9.72 -2.64
CA LYS A 76 -5.07 11.01 -3.12
C LYS A 76 -3.55 11.06 -3.24
N THR A 77 -2.83 10.14 -2.59
CA THR A 77 -1.38 10.21 -2.45
C THR A 77 -0.64 9.04 -3.08
N VAL A 78 -1.25 7.85 -3.19
CA VAL A 78 -0.62 6.64 -3.77
C VAL A 78 0.09 6.91 -5.10
N LEU A 79 -0.57 7.60 -6.04
CA LEU A 79 0.04 7.87 -7.35
C LEU A 79 1.21 8.85 -7.26
N GLN A 80 1.07 9.94 -6.50
CA GLN A 80 2.16 10.89 -6.33
C GLN A 80 3.33 10.27 -5.57
N THR A 81 3.07 9.43 -4.57
CA THR A 81 4.11 8.68 -3.85
C THR A 81 4.83 7.74 -4.80
N THR A 82 4.10 7.00 -5.65
CA THR A 82 4.71 6.12 -6.67
C THR A 82 5.68 6.90 -7.56
N LYS A 83 5.28 8.07 -8.05
CA LYS A 83 6.13 8.95 -8.84
C LYS A 83 7.35 9.44 -8.04
N ASN A 84 7.18 9.79 -6.77
CA ASN A 84 8.27 10.26 -5.93
C ASN A 84 9.31 9.17 -5.63
N VAL A 85 8.87 7.91 -5.48
CA VAL A 85 9.77 6.77 -5.20
C VAL A 85 10.69 6.49 -6.39
N PHE A 86 10.18 6.53 -7.61
CA PHE A 86 10.98 6.35 -8.83
C PHE A 86 11.66 7.64 -9.31
N GLY A 87 11.08 8.80 -9.01
CA GLY A 87 11.47 10.08 -9.57
C GLY A 87 11.00 10.25 -11.01
N GLU A 88 11.70 9.62 -11.95
CA GLU A 88 11.45 9.71 -13.39
C GLU A 88 10.98 8.37 -13.98
N GLU A 89 10.22 8.44 -15.07
CA GLU A 89 9.69 7.23 -15.74
C GLU A 89 10.81 6.36 -16.32
N GLU A 90 11.93 6.96 -16.73
CA GLU A 90 13.12 6.23 -17.20
C GLU A 90 13.68 5.31 -16.10
N ILE A 91 13.76 5.80 -14.86
CA ILE A 91 14.22 5.01 -13.71
C ILE A 91 13.27 3.85 -13.42
N ARG A 92 11.96 4.06 -13.57
CA ARG A 92 10.97 2.99 -13.40
C ARG A 92 11.10 1.91 -14.48
N GLN A 93 11.36 2.30 -15.72
CA GLN A 93 11.57 1.38 -16.84
C GLN A 93 12.86 0.57 -16.66
N ASP A 94 13.94 1.21 -16.22
CA ASP A 94 15.20 0.53 -15.87
C ASP A 94 14.95 -0.50 -14.76
N TRP A 95 14.19 -0.13 -13.72
CA TRP A 95 13.83 -1.06 -12.64
C TRP A 95 13.05 -2.28 -13.16
N ALA A 96 12.07 -2.07 -14.05
CA ALA A 96 11.29 -3.14 -14.66
C ALA A 96 12.14 -4.04 -15.57
N SER A 97 13.13 -3.46 -16.28
CA SER A 97 14.09 -4.20 -17.10
C SER A 97 14.96 -5.12 -16.25
N ASP A 98 15.42 -4.63 -15.09
CA ASP A 98 16.34 -5.37 -14.22
C ASP A 98 15.66 -6.48 -13.41
N HIS A 99 14.39 -6.27 -13.01
CA HIS A 99 13.67 -7.16 -12.10
C HIS A 99 12.53 -7.95 -12.78
N GLY A 100 12.22 -7.66 -14.04
CA GLY A 100 11.14 -8.27 -14.81
C GLY A 100 9.81 -7.51 -14.77
N GLU A 101 8.90 -7.86 -15.67
CA GLU A 101 7.62 -7.15 -15.87
C GLU A 101 6.67 -7.22 -14.66
N ASP A 102 6.80 -8.26 -13.83
CA ASP A 102 6.01 -8.44 -12.60
C ASP A 102 6.63 -7.73 -11.37
N SER A 103 7.68 -6.92 -11.56
CA SER A 103 8.31 -6.10 -10.51
C SER A 103 7.51 -4.84 -10.19
N CYS A 104 7.92 -4.11 -9.16
CA CYS A 104 7.34 -2.82 -8.79
C CYS A 104 7.49 -1.76 -9.90
N GLY A 105 8.42 -1.97 -10.85
CA GLY A 105 8.59 -1.12 -12.03
C GLY A 105 7.47 -1.27 -13.05
N GLY A 106 6.70 -2.36 -13.03
CA GLY A 106 5.60 -2.57 -13.97
C GLY A 106 4.49 -1.52 -13.81
N ALA A 107 3.85 -1.14 -14.93
CA ALA A 107 2.86 -0.06 -14.99
C ALA A 107 1.70 -0.21 -13.99
N ASP A 108 1.31 -1.46 -13.71
CA ASP A 108 0.17 -1.80 -12.85
C ASP A 108 0.49 -1.79 -11.34
N TRP A 109 1.75 -1.56 -10.96
CA TRP A 109 2.22 -1.56 -9.58
C TRP A 109 2.37 -0.14 -9.04
N LEU A 110 1.74 0.14 -7.89
CA LEU A 110 1.80 1.45 -7.24
C LEU A 110 2.16 1.33 -5.76
N CYS A 111 2.91 2.31 -5.27
CA CYS A 111 3.36 2.42 -3.88
C CYS A 111 2.17 2.68 -2.96
N LEU A 112 1.75 1.63 -2.25
CA LEU A 112 0.60 1.64 -1.34
C LEU A 112 1.01 1.97 0.10
N ALA A 113 2.21 1.57 0.52
CA ALA A 113 2.68 1.79 1.88
C ALA A 113 4.20 1.97 1.94
N GLY A 114 4.70 2.45 3.07
CA GLY A 114 6.13 2.60 3.35
C GLY A 114 6.47 2.42 4.83
N TYR A 115 7.67 1.94 5.12
CA TYR A 115 8.20 1.78 6.49
C TYR A 115 9.27 2.82 6.82
N THR A 116 10.12 3.10 5.84
CA THR A 116 11.25 4.01 5.93
C THR A 116 11.28 4.89 4.67
N GLU A 117 12.26 5.79 4.57
CA GLU A 117 12.54 6.53 3.34
C GLU A 117 13.05 5.66 2.17
N PHE A 118 13.30 4.36 2.39
CA PHE A 118 13.79 3.45 1.36
C PHE A 118 12.98 2.15 1.22
N ASP A 119 12.11 1.84 2.18
CA ASP A 119 11.32 0.61 2.25
C ASP A 119 9.85 0.85 1.89
N TYR A 120 9.43 0.33 0.74
CA TYR A 120 8.11 0.57 0.17
C TYR A 120 7.36 -0.72 -0.13
N ILE A 121 6.05 -0.70 0.05
CA ILE A 121 5.15 -1.76 -0.40
C ILE A 121 4.38 -1.27 -1.61
N PHE A 122 4.52 -2.00 -2.71
CA PHE A 122 3.77 -1.82 -3.93
C PHE A 122 2.62 -2.82 -4.01
N MET A 123 1.50 -2.44 -4.61
CA MET A 123 0.37 -3.32 -4.89
C MET A 123 0.00 -3.25 -6.37
N ASN A 124 -0.41 -4.38 -6.95
CA ASN A 124 -0.94 -4.42 -8.31
C ASN A 124 -2.42 -4.02 -8.35
N PHE A 125 -2.77 -3.03 -9.20
CA PHE A 125 -4.11 -2.46 -9.33
C PHE A 125 -4.87 -2.92 -10.59
N ASN A 126 -4.33 -3.84 -11.38
CA ASN A 126 -4.98 -4.33 -12.61
C ASN A 126 -5.95 -5.48 -12.30
N SER A 127 -7.25 -5.21 -12.41
CA SER A 127 -8.33 -6.17 -12.11
C SER A 127 -8.34 -7.42 -12.98
N GLN A 128 -7.66 -7.40 -14.13
CA GLN A 128 -7.55 -8.56 -15.04
C GLN A 128 -6.25 -9.35 -14.82
N SER A 129 -5.32 -8.84 -14.02
CA SER A 129 -4.09 -9.54 -13.68
C SER A 129 -4.37 -10.64 -12.65
N LYS A 130 -3.63 -11.75 -12.74
CA LYS A 130 -3.61 -12.78 -11.67
C LYS A 130 -3.00 -12.25 -10.38
N LEU A 131 -2.25 -11.15 -10.47
CA LEU A 131 -1.58 -10.50 -9.35
C LEU A 131 -2.44 -9.39 -8.73
N PHE A 132 -3.71 -9.20 -9.13
CA PHE A 132 -4.56 -8.15 -8.59
C PHE A 132 -4.65 -8.20 -7.05
N GLY A 133 -4.18 -7.14 -6.39
CA GLY A 133 -4.10 -7.06 -4.92
C GLY A 133 -2.92 -7.80 -4.28
N ALA A 134 -2.04 -8.45 -5.06
CA ALA A 134 -0.75 -8.92 -4.56
C ALA A 134 0.13 -7.72 -4.21
N THR A 135 1.06 -7.92 -3.28
CA THR A 135 2.00 -6.89 -2.84
C THR A 135 3.45 -7.31 -3.00
N ARG A 136 4.32 -6.32 -3.21
CA ARG A 136 5.78 -6.47 -3.32
C ARG A 136 6.48 -5.49 -2.40
N HIS A 137 7.62 -5.89 -1.86
CA HIS A 137 8.49 -5.06 -1.04
C HIS A 137 9.68 -4.61 -1.87
N MET A 138 9.83 -3.30 -1.99
CA MET A 138 10.96 -2.64 -2.63
C MET A 138 11.85 -2.00 -1.55
N VAL A 139 13.17 -2.20 -1.69
CA VAL A 139 14.20 -1.44 -0.96
C VAL A 139 15.03 -0.68 -1.98
N ASN A 140 14.65 0.57 -2.28
CA ASN A 140 15.14 1.28 -3.46
C ASN A 140 16.65 1.57 -3.42
N ASN A 141 17.23 1.82 -2.24
CA ASN A 141 18.66 2.06 -2.06
C ASN A 141 19.52 0.78 -2.07
N CYS A 142 18.89 -0.39 -2.06
CA CYS A 142 19.55 -1.70 -2.09
C CYS A 142 19.31 -2.45 -3.41
N ASN A 143 18.59 -1.86 -4.36
CA ASN A 143 18.18 -2.52 -5.61
C ASN A 143 17.51 -3.89 -5.33
N ASP A 144 16.62 -3.93 -4.33
CA ASP A 144 15.88 -5.14 -3.94
C ASP A 144 14.39 -4.98 -4.28
N ASP A 145 13.82 -5.98 -4.92
CA ASP A 145 12.43 -6.09 -5.29
C ASP A 145 11.97 -7.54 -5.14
N ARG A 146 11.08 -7.79 -4.18
CA ARG A 146 10.60 -9.15 -3.88
C ARG A 146 9.12 -9.20 -3.61
N GLU A 147 8.54 -10.37 -3.88
CA GLU A 147 7.18 -10.68 -3.49
C GLU A 147 7.00 -10.53 -1.97
N PHE A 148 5.90 -9.93 -1.55
CA PHE A 148 5.58 -9.72 -0.14
C PHE A 148 4.34 -10.51 0.28
N THR A 149 3.21 -10.30 -0.39
CA THR A 149 2.02 -11.14 -0.22
C THR A 149 1.39 -11.50 -1.55
N ASN A 150 0.88 -12.72 -1.65
CA ASN A 150 0.10 -13.15 -2.80
C ASN A 150 -1.25 -12.43 -2.88
N ALA A 151 -1.84 -12.38 -4.08
CA ALA A 151 -3.24 -11.99 -4.25
C ALA A 151 -4.19 -13.00 -3.57
N PRO A 152 -5.36 -12.57 -3.08
CA PRO A 152 -5.90 -11.21 -3.12
C PRO A 152 -5.41 -10.33 -1.95
N PHE A 153 -5.75 -9.04 -1.99
CA PHE A 153 -5.28 -8.03 -1.02
C PHE A 153 -5.57 -8.36 0.46
N VAL A 154 -6.55 -9.22 0.74
CA VAL A 154 -6.81 -9.72 2.10
C VAL A 154 -5.59 -10.37 2.75
N GLU A 155 -4.67 -10.96 1.98
CA GLU A 155 -3.46 -11.58 2.54
C GLU A 155 -2.51 -10.52 3.12
N PHE A 156 -2.44 -9.33 2.51
CA PHE A 156 -1.71 -8.19 3.05
C PHE A 156 -2.33 -7.69 4.35
N VAL A 157 -3.66 -7.58 4.40
CA VAL A 157 -4.38 -7.16 5.62
C VAL A 157 -4.12 -8.13 6.77
N LYS A 158 -4.17 -9.45 6.51
CA LYS A 158 -3.83 -10.48 7.51
C LYS A 158 -2.39 -10.35 7.99
N HIS A 159 -1.45 -10.12 7.07
CA HIS A 159 -0.04 -9.96 7.40
C HIS A 159 0.19 -8.75 8.33
N ILE A 160 -0.38 -7.59 8.01
CA ILE A 160 -0.27 -6.40 8.85
C ILE A 160 -0.84 -6.67 10.23
N LYS A 161 -2.06 -7.23 10.29
CA LYS A 161 -2.74 -7.51 11.56
C LYS A 161 -1.87 -8.37 12.48
N ALA A 162 -1.34 -9.48 11.97
CA ALA A 162 -0.48 -10.38 12.74
C ALA A 162 0.80 -9.70 13.25
N ASN A 163 1.41 -8.82 12.45
CA ASN A 163 2.65 -8.14 12.85
C ASN A 163 2.42 -6.99 13.84
N ILE A 164 1.32 -6.24 13.71
CA ILE A 164 1.02 -5.17 14.67
C ILE A 164 0.64 -5.75 16.03
N GLU A 165 -0.10 -6.87 16.06
CA GLU A 165 -0.40 -7.58 17.30
C GLU A 165 0.90 -8.00 18.02
N LYS A 166 1.82 -8.62 17.29
CA LYS A 166 3.15 -8.99 17.81
C LYS A 166 3.97 -7.79 18.31
N TYR A 167 4.00 -6.69 17.55
CA TYR A 167 4.73 -5.48 17.96
C TYR A 167 4.26 -4.94 19.31
N LYS A 168 2.95 -5.03 19.60
CA LYS A 168 2.40 -4.59 20.89
C LYS A 168 2.77 -5.55 22.03
N GLU A 169 2.71 -6.86 21.80
CA GLU A 169 3.17 -7.86 22.78
C GLU A 169 4.63 -7.61 23.17
N ASP A 170 5.51 -7.42 22.18
CA ASP A 170 6.94 -7.14 22.40
C ASP A 170 7.16 -5.80 23.14
N ALA A 171 6.34 -4.78 22.86
CA ALA A 171 6.41 -3.47 23.51
C ALA A 171 5.91 -3.50 24.97
N GLU A 172 4.89 -4.30 25.28
CA GLU A 172 4.37 -4.49 26.64
C GLU A 172 5.31 -5.33 27.52
N GLU A 173 6.00 -6.31 26.96
CA GLU A 173 7.03 -7.09 27.68
C GLU A 173 8.30 -6.28 27.99
N SER A 174 8.54 -5.21 27.22
CA SER A 174 9.72 -4.35 27.35
C SER A 174 9.51 -3.12 28.26
N ALA A 175 8.29 -2.92 28.78
CA ALA A 175 7.88 -1.77 29.61
C ALA A 175 7.83 -2.11 31.10
#